data_AF-A0A811LT46-F1
#
_entry.id   AF-A0A811LT46-F1
#
_cell.length_a   1.000
_cell.length_b   1.000
_cell.length_c   1.000
_cell.angle_alpha   90.00
_cell.angle_beta   90.00
_cell.angle_gamma   90.00
#
_symmetry.space_group_name_H-M   'P 1'
#
loop_
_entity.id
_entity.type
_entity.pdbx_description
1 polymer ?
#
loop_
_entity_poly.entity_id
_entity_poly.type
_entity_poly.pdbx_seq_one_letter_code
_entity_poly.pdbx_strand_id
1 'polypeptide(L)'
;MEHLTPYGVFIARGMPKAADSPFLAVIFQMLSYSLLEVNILITMCKFLFRYTVATNQEKMTKLLSHKLCFALLLSVLVFCFGTSWVTNRNSTDDAQEYKDSFPIFDTALREYINDNIIVLTKSNALDWIIQHIVFPLVLIFSAYCTYSCYKFRNTNTAFSERTRHFFYVLTKGLVIEQLSLVLWVLLPLVLIEIAIPLRQKVIASYVFIRILYLYPAFVMAFTLTYYKRYRRAVLYLFNHSNKKNVTTLSSVASSSLVVKNRPTFSKNSLSATLPSRNAVSAQGRRVL
;
A
#
# COMPACT_ATOMS: atom_id res chain seq x y z
N MET A 1 3.26 26.41 31.63
CA MET A 1 3.50 25.94 30.25
C MET A 1 2.32 25.07 29.89
N GLU A 2 1.35 25.61 29.17
CA GLU A 2 0.22 24.81 28.68
C GLU A 2 0.78 23.72 27.77
N HIS A 3 0.56 22.48 28.19
CA HIS A 3 0.74 21.33 27.33
C HIS A 3 -0.24 21.51 26.17
N LEU A 4 0.25 21.97 25.02
CA LEU A 4 -0.41 21.70 23.75
C LEU A 4 -0.54 20.18 23.70
N THR A 5 -1.74 19.70 23.99
CA THR A 5 -2.15 18.33 23.74
C THR A 5 -1.71 17.95 22.33
N PRO A 6 -1.25 16.71 22.09
CA PRO A 6 -0.63 16.30 20.83
C PRO A 6 -1.69 16.22 19.73
N TYR A 7 -2.15 17.39 19.29
CA TYR A 7 -3.02 17.56 18.16
C TYR A 7 -2.18 17.50 16.89
N GLY A 8 -2.54 16.60 15.99
CA GLY A 8 -2.05 16.65 14.63
C GLY A 8 -2.75 17.81 13.91
N VAL A 9 -2.09 18.96 13.83
CA VAL A 9 -2.61 20.12 13.08
C VAL A 9 -2.34 19.88 11.60
N PHE A 10 -3.41 19.76 10.81
CA PHE A 10 -3.33 19.64 9.36
C PHE A 10 -3.85 20.90 8.68
N ILE A 11 -3.01 21.52 7.84
CA ILE A 11 -3.40 22.68 7.04
C ILE A 11 -3.76 22.21 5.63
N ALA A 12 -5.05 22.24 5.33
CA ALA A 12 -5.57 21.80 4.05
C ALA A 12 -5.25 22.82 2.95
N ARG A 13 -4.69 22.35 1.83
CA ARG A 13 -4.42 23.13 0.63
C ARG A 13 -4.79 22.33 -0.62
N GLY A 14 -4.87 22.98 -1.78
CA GLY A 14 -5.24 22.32 -3.04
C GLY A 14 -6.75 22.29 -3.22
N MET A 15 -7.32 21.14 -3.61
CA MET A 15 -8.77 21.00 -3.87
C MET A 15 -9.68 21.51 -2.74
N PRO A 16 -9.41 21.23 -1.44
CA PRO A 16 -10.24 21.77 -0.36
C PRO A 16 -10.25 23.29 -0.29
N LYS A 17 -9.11 23.93 -0.59
CA LYS A 17 -8.98 25.39 -0.63
C LYS A 17 -9.58 25.97 -1.92
N ALA A 18 -9.43 25.28 -3.05
CA ALA A 18 -9.99 25.70 -4.34
C ALA A 18 -11.52 25.61 -4.37
N ALA A 19 -12.10 24.66 -3.64
CA ALA A 19 -13.54 24.49 -3.48
C ALA A 19 -14.10 25.17 -2.22
N ASP A 20 -13.25 25.86 -1.45
CA ASP A 20 -13.55 26.48 -0.15
C ASP A 20 -14.40 25.59 0.77
N SER A 21 -14.03 24.31 0.86
CA SER A 21 -14.81 23.28 1.55
C SER A 21 -14.00 22.62 2.66
N PRO A 22 -14.21 22.99 3.93
CA PRO A 22 -13.54 22.36 5.06
C PRO A 22 -13.90 20.88 5.20
N PHE A 23 -15.12 20.51 4.80
CA PHE A 23 -15.58 19.13 4.75
C PHE A 23 -14.70 18.25 3.84
N LEU A 24 -14.29 18.79 2.68
CA LEU A 24 -13.42 18.07 1.75
C LEU A 24 -12.03 17.80 2.34
N ALA A 25 -11.52 18.73 3.16
CA ALA A 25 -10.27 18.56 3.88
C ALA A 25 -10.34 17.39 4.88
N VAL A 26 -11.42 17.31 5.66
CA VAL A 26 -11.67 16.21 6.59
C VAL A 26 -11.74 14.87 5.87
N ILE A 27 -12.47 14.79 4.75
CA ILE A 27 -12.56 13.57 3.94
C ILE A 27 -11.18 13.14 3.45
N PHE A 28 -10.41 14.03 2.82
CA PHE A 28 -9.11 13.66 2.27
C PHE A 28 -8.11 13.25 3.36
N GLN A 29 -8.17 13.90 4.51
CA GLN A 29 -7.36 13.53 5.67
C GLN A 29 -7.75 12.15 6.19
N MET A 30 -9.04 11.89 6.38
CA MET A 30 -9.55 10.58 6.78
C MET A 30 -9.12 9.50 5.80
N LEU A 31 -9.35 9.73 4.50
CA LEU A 31 -8.95 8.80 3.45
C LEU A 31 -7.46 8.50 3.50
N SER A 32 -6.63 9.53 3.66
CA SER A 32 -5.18 9.38 3.69
C SER A 32 -4.70 8.55 4.87
N TYR A 33 -5.19 8.84 6.08
CA TYR A 33 -4.81 8.10 7.28
C TYR A 33 -5.29 6.64 7.23
N SER A 34 -6.57 6.41 6.93
CA SER A 34 -7.09 5.03 6.86
C SER A 34 -6.38 4.22 5.77
N LEU A 35 -6.07 4.82 4.61
CA LEU A 35 -5.33 4.12 3.56
C LEU A 35 -3.89 3.81 3.97
N LEU A 36 -3.23 4.68 4.73
CA LEU A 36 -1.89 4.42 5.26
C LEU A 36 -1.90 3.26 6.25
N GLU A 37 -2.81 3.28 7.23
CA GLU A 37 -2.97 2.22 8.23
C GLU A 37 -3.25 0.87 7.57
N VAL A 38 -4.20 0.85 6.64
CA VAL A 38 -4.54 -0.37 5.91
C VAL A 38 -3.39 -0.82 5.02
N ASN A 39 -2.63 0.11 4.42
CA ASN A 39 -1.43 -0.26 3.68
C ASN A 39 -0.37 -0.91 4.58
N ILE A 40 -0.19 -0.46 5.82
CA ILE A 40 0.70 -1.10 6.80
C ILE A 40 0.22 -2.54 7.07
N LEU A 41 -1.07 -2.73 7.33
CA LEU A 41 -1.65 -4.05 7.59
C LEU A 41 -1.57 -5.00 6.37
N ILE A 42 -1.92 -4.51 5.18
CA ILE A 42 -1.83 -5.28 3.93
C ILE A 42 -0.38 -5.62 3.61
N THR A 43 0.58 -4.78 3.99
CA THR A 43 2.00 -5.06 3.78
C THR A 43 2.42 -6.35 4.48
N MET A 44 1.97 -6.62 5.71
CA MET A 44 2.20 -7.92 6.37
C MET A 44 1.73 -9.09 5.49
N CYS A 45 0.47 -9.05 5.04
CA CYS A 45 -0.11 -10.10 4.20
C CYS A 45 0.63 -10.26 2.87
N LYS A 46 1.05 -9.14 2.26
CA LYS A 46 1.81 -9.12 1.00
C LYS A 46 3.16 -9.81 1.15
N PHE A 47 3.91 -9.50 2.21
CA PHE A 47 5.21 -10.13 2.49
C PHE A 47 5.04 -11.62 2.82
N LEU A 48 4.04 -11.97 3.63
CA LEU A 48 3.72 -13.36 3.95
C LEU A 48 3.34 -14.16 2.70
N PHE A 49 2.45 -13.64 1.85
CA PHE A 49 2.05 -14.30 0.61
C PHE A 49 3.25 -14.51 -0.33
N ARG A 50 4.12 -13.51 -0.47
CA ARG A 50 5.33 -13.67 -1.29
C ARG A 50 6.29 -14.68 -0.69
N TYR A 51 6.43 -14.72 0.63
CA TYR A 51 7.21 -15.75 1.32
C TYR A 51 6.66 -17.15 1.08
N THR A 52 5.34 -17.35 1.19
CA THR A 52 4.72 -18.67 0.99
C THR A 52 4.84 -19.13 -0.47
N VAL A 53 4.69 -18.21 -1.42
CA VAL A 53 4.94 -18.47 -2.85
C VAL A 53 6.42 -18.78 -3.08
N ALA A 54 7.33 -18.06 -2.42
CA ALA A 54 8.77 -18.25 -2.60
C ALA A 54 9.26 -19.61 -2.07
N THR A 55 8.66 -20.09 -0.99
CA THR A 55 9.05 -21.31 -0.29
C THR A 55 8.18 -22.53 -0.65
N ASN A 56 7.34 -22.42 -1.70
CA ASN A 56 6.41 -23.46 -2.15
C ASN A 56 5.48 -24.00 -1.04
N GLN A 57 5.07 -23.13 -0.11
CA GLN A 57 4.10 -23.46 0.93
C GLN A 57 2.67 -23.41 0.37
N GLU A 58 2.26 -24.46 -0.33
CA GLU A 58 0.99 -24.50 -1.07
C GLU A 58 -0.24 -24.30 -0.18
N LYS A 59 -0.27 -24.91 1.01
CA LYS A 59 -1.41 -24.81 1.94
C LYS A 59 -1.65 -23.36 2.37
N MET A 60 -0.58 -22.66 2.76
CA MET A 60 -0.65 -21.25 3.17
C MET A 60 -0.98 -20.34 2.00
N THR A 61 -0.43 -20.61 0.82
CA THR A 61 -0.73 -19.82 -0.39
C THR A 61 -2.22 -19.93 -0.76
N LYS A 62 -2.80 -21.14 -0.68
CA LYS A 62 -4.24 -21.36 -0.89
C LYS A 62 -5.08 -20.58 0.12
N LEU A 63 -4.71 -20.61 1.41
CA LEU A 63 -5.40 -19.88 2.47
C LEU A 63 -5.38 -18.36 2.23
N LEU A 64 -4.22 -17.78 1.94
CA LEU A 64 -4.05 -16.35 1.68
C LEU A 64 -4.74 -15.88 0.39
N SER A 65 -4.87 -16.78 -0.59
CA SER A 65 -5.63 -16.52 -1.83
C SER A 65 -7.14 -16.77 -1.70
N HIS A 66 -7.61 -17.23 -0.55
CA HIS A 66 -9.01 -17.59 -0.35
C HIS A 66 -9.90 -16.34 -0.25
N LYS A 67 -11.13 -16.43 -0.76
CA LYS A 67 -12.12 -15.32 -0.74
C LYS A 67 -12.37 -14.76 0.67
N LEU A 68 -12.33 -15.63 1.69
CA LEU A 68 -12.48 -15.22 3.09
C LEU A 68 -11.34 -14.31 3.58
N CYS A 69 -10.12 -14.53 3.10
CA CYS A 69 -8.99 -13.64 3.45
C CYS A 69 -9.21 -12.25 2.87
N PHE A 70 -9.68 -12.15 1.62
CA PHE A 70 -10.06 -10.88 1.02
C PHE A 70 -11.24 -10.20 1.72
N ALA A 71 -12.25 -10.97 2.12
CA ALA A 71 -13.38 -10.45 2.89
C ALA A 71 -12.94 -9.90 4.25
N LEU A 72 -11.99 -10.58 4.93
CA LEU A 72 -11.41 -10.11 6.18
C LEU A 72 -10.62 -8.81 5.97
N LEU A 73 -9.77 -8.73 4.94
CA LEU A 73 -9.03 -7.51 4.61
C LEU A 73 -9.97 -6.33 4.29
N LEU A 74 -11.07 -6.61 3.58
CA LEU A 74 -12.10 -5.61 3.30
C LEU A 74 -12.81 -5.15 4.58
N SER A 75 -13.13 -6.09 5.48
CA SER A 75 -13.72 -5.77 6.79
C SER A 75 -12.78 -4.87 7.62
N VAL A 76 -11.48 -5.18 7.64
CA VAL A 76 -10.46 -4.34 8.29
C VAL A 76 -10.40 -2.94 7.68
N LEU A 77 -10.46 -2.82 6.36
CA LEU A 77 -10.51 -1.53 5.67
C LEU A 77 -11.74 -0.71 6.09
N VAL A 78 -12.92 -1.32 6.11
CA VAL A 78 -14.17 -0.66 6.53
C VAL A 78 -14.10 -0.25 8.01
N PHE A 79 -13.51 -1.10 8.85
CA PHE A 79 -13.31 -0.81 10.27
C PHE A 79 -12.40 0.42 10.47
N CYS A 80 -11.24 0.46 9.81
CA CYS A 80 -10.33 1.62 9.86
C CYS A 80 -11.01 2.91 9.39
N PHE A 81 -11.80 2.86 8.31
CA PHE A 81 -12.57 4.02 7.87
C PHE A 81 -13.60 4.47 8.92
N GLY A 82 -14.29 3.52 9.55
CA GLY A 82 -15.25 3.81 10.62
C GLY A 82 -14.60 4.49 11.82
N THR A 83 -13.46 3.99 12.28
CA THR A 83 -12.72 4.59 13.41
C THR A 83 -12.19 5.98 13.06
N SER A 84 -11.63 6.15 11.86
CA SER A 84 -11.15 7.47 11.41
C SER A 84 -12.29 8.48 11.24
N TRP A 85 -13.48 8.05 10.81
CA TRP A 85 -14.68 8.91 10.72
C TRP A 85 -15.13 9.39 12.10
N VAL A 86 -15.29 8.47 13.05
CA VAL A 86 -15.73 8.79 14.43
C VAL A 86 -14.79 9.81 15.10
N THR A 87 -13.51 9.72 14.79
CA THR A 87 -12.48 10.59 15.38
C THR A 87 -12.46 11.97 14.74
N ASN A 88 -12.59 12.02 13.41
CA ASN A 88 -12.46 13.28 12.67
C ASN A 88 -13.79 14.02 12.49
N ARG A 89 -14.93 13.48 12.96
CA ARG A 89 -16.25 14.11 12.78
C ARG A 89 -16.35 15.54 13.33
N ASN A 90 -15.63 15.84 14.42
CA ASN A 90 -15.63 17.16 15.09
C ASN A 90 -14.37 17.98 14.78
N SER A 91 -13.55 17.54 13.82
CA SER A 91 -12.23 18.13 13.56
C SER A 91 -12.27 19.56 13.03
N THR A 92 -13.38 19.98 12.43
CA THR A 92 -13.62 21.37 12.00
C THR A 92 -13.93 22.29 13.18
N ASP A 93 -14.70 21.81 14.14
CA ASP A 93 -15.09 22.58 15.31
C ASP A 93 -13.88 22.76 16.24
N ASP A 94 -13.13 21.67 16.47
CA ASP A 94 -11.86 21.69 17.20
C ASP A 94 -10.82 22.61 16.52
N ALA A 95 -10.83 22.72 15.19
CA ALA A 95 -9.93 23.60 14.44
C ALA A 95 -10.31 25.08 14.58
N GLN A 96 -11.61 25.40 14.67
CA GLN A 96 -12.05 26.77 14.91
C GLN A 96 -11.67 27.23 16.31
N GLU A 97 -11.87 26.39 17.32
CA GLU A 97 -11.44 26.65 18.71
C GLU A 97 -9.93 26.85 18.80
N TYR A 98 -9.15 26.08 18.02
CA TYR A 98 -7.70 26.26 17.93
C TYR A 98 -7.29 27.59 17.29
N LYS A 99 -8.00 28.06 16.25
CA LYS A 99 -7.74 29.37 15.63
C LYS A 99 -8.00 30.51 16.61
N ASP A 100 -9.10 30.41 17.35
CA ASP A 100 -9.53 31.45 18.29
C ASP A 100 -8.57 31.56 19.49
N SER A 101 -7.97 30.44 19.91
CA SER A 101 -7.01 30.37 21.02
C SER A 101 -5.54 30.54 20.62
N PHE A 102 -5.23 30.67 19.32
CA PHE A 102 -3.85 30.72 18.85
C PHE A 102 -3.12 32.00 19.33
N PRO A 103 -1.94 31.89 19.97
CA PRO A 103 -1.30 33.02 20.62
C PRO A 103 -0.77 34.07 19.64
N ILE A 104 -0.78 35.34 20.07
CA ILE A 104 -0.57 36.55 19.24
C ILE A 104 0.91 36.83 18.94
N PHE A 105 1.84 36.03 19.45
CA PHE A 105 3.28 36.36 19.44
C PHE A 105 3.92 36.41 18.04
N ASP A 106 3.31 35.79 17.02
CA ASP A 106 3.76 35.86 15.63
C ASP A 106 2.55 36.20 14.73
N THR A 107 2.44 37.47 14.34
CA THR A 107 1.32 37.99 13.54
C THR A 107 1.26 37.34 12.16
N ALA A 108 2.40 37.06 11.54
CA ALA A 108 2.47 36.45 10.22
C ALA A 108 2.01 34.98 10.25
N LEU A 109 2.40 34.24 11.29
CA LEU A 109 1.95 32.86 11.46
C LEU A 109 0.45 32.78 11.77
N ARG A 110 -0.08 33.72 12.56
CA ARG A 110 -1.50 33.80 12.89
C ARG A 110 -2.37 34.12 11.67
N GLU A 111 -1.97 35.13 10.88
CA GLU A 111 -2.63 35.47 9.62
C GLU A 111 -2.65 34.27 8.67
N TYR A 112 -1.50 33.61 8.54
CA TYR A 112 -1.37 32.39 7.74
C TYR A 112 -2.28 31.24 8.24
N ILE A 113 -2.42 31.03 9.54
CA ILE A 113 -3.31 30.01 10.13
C ILE A 113 -4.78 30.35 9.89
N ASN A 114 -5.15 31.62 10.08
CA ASN A 114 -6.53 32.07 9.90
C ASN A 114 -7.00 31.96 8.44
N ASP A 115 -6.12 32.31 7.48
CA ASP A 115 -6.39 32.31 6.04
C ASP A 115 -6.45 30.92 5.39
N ASN A 116 -6.16 29.85 6.15
CA ASN A 116 -6.18 28.50 5.64
C ASN A 116 -7.20 27.63 6.38
N ILE A 117 -7.74 26.63 5.66
CA ILE A 117 -8.59 25.61 6.25
C ILE A 117 -7.70 24.72 7.13
N ILE A 118 -8.01 24.66 8.43
CA ILE A 118 -7.30 23.83 9.40
C ILE A 118 -8.22 22.69 9.79
N VAL A 119 -7.62 21.51 9.93
CA VAL A 119 -8.27 20.32 10.45
C VAL A 119 -7.44 19.83 11.62
N LEU A 120 -8.07 19.74 12.79
CA LEU A 120 -7.41 19.28 14.00
C LEU A 120 -7.78 17.81 14.22
N THR A 121 -6.79 16.92 14.20
CA THR A 121 -7.04 15.51 14.55
C THR A 121 -6.51 15.22 15.95
N LYS A 122 -7.40 14.74 16.81
CA LYS A 122 -7.06 14.12 18.08
C LYS A 122 -6.36 12.79 17.79
N SER A 123 -5.13 12.65 18.29
CA SER A 123 -4.42 11.37 18.21
C SER A 123 -5.21 10.31 18.97
N ASN A 124 -5.57 9.22 18.29
CA ASN A 124 -6.23 8.09 18.95
C ASN A 124 -5.23 7.06 19.48
N ALA A 125 -5.69 6.26 20.44
CA ALA A 125 -4.97 5.08 20.89
C ALA A 125 -4.69 4.09 19.75
N LEU A 126 -5.62 3.92 18.81
CA LEU A 126 -5.47 3.02 17.66
C LEU A 126 -4.33 3.49 16.75
N ASP A 127 -4.33 4.76 16.34
CA ASP A 127 -3.29 5.36 15.49
C ASP A 127 -1.91 5.21 16.17
N TRP A 128 -1.85 5.47 17.48
CA TRP A 128 -0.63 5.31 18.26
C TRP A 128 -0.13 3.87 18.27
N ILE A 129 -1.02 2.89 18.53
CA ILE A 129 -0.70 1.45 18.50
C ILE A 129 -0.22 1.04 17.11
N ILE A 130 -0.88 1.50 16.04
CA ILE A 130 -0.49 1.15 14.68
C ILE A 130 0.91 1.69 14.36
N GLN A 131 1.17 2.96 14.67
CA GLN A 131 2.43 3.61 14.32
C GLN A 131 3.62 3.10 15.15
N HIS A 132 3.42 2.85 16.45
CA HIS A 132 4.52 2.55 17.38
C HIS A 132 4.70 1.05 17.68
N ILE A 133 3.65 0.24 17.51
CA ILE A 133 3.69 -1.20 17.79
C ILE A 133 3.56 -1.99 16.51
N VAL A 134 2.45 -1.83 15.78
CA VAL A 134 2.17 -2.66 14.60
C VAL A 134 3.18 -2.41 13.50
N PHE A 135 3.49 -1.15 13.18
CA PHE A 135 4.39 -0.80 12.09
C PHE A 135 5.83 -1.33 12.29
N PRO A 136 6.48 -1.16 13.46
CA PRO A 136 7.77 -1.80 13.72
C PRO A 136 7.70 -3.34 13.64
N LEU A 137 6.63 -3.96 14.15
CA LEU A 137 6.44 -5.40 14.00
C LEU A 137 6.31 -5.83 12.53
N VAL A 138 5.62 -5.03 11.69
CA VAL A 138 5.56 -5.27 10.23
C VAL A 138 6.95 -5.23 9.61
N LEU A 139 7.79 -4.26 10.01
CA LEU A 139 9.15 -4.14 9.49
C LEU A 139 10.03 -5.32 9.88
N ILE A 140 9.96 -5.79 11.13
CA ILE A 140 10.70 -6.97 11.60
C ILE A 140 10.20 -8.22 10.88
N PHE A 141 8.88 -8.40 10.78
CA PHE A 141 8.27 -9.54 10.10
C PHE A 141 8.63 -9.58 8.61
N SER A 142 8.56 -8.44 7.93
CA SER A 142 8.96 -8.34 6.51
C SER A 142 10.45 -8.62 6.31
N ALA A 143 11.32 -8.18 7.25
CA ALA A 143 12.74 -8.55 7.24
C ALA A 143 12.91 -10.07 7.33
N TYR A 144 12.22 -10.70 8.28
CA TYR A 144 12.26 -12.14 8.49
C TYR A 144 11.79 -12.92 7.25
N CYS A 145 10.67 -12.52 6.64
CA CYS A 145 10.18 -13.12 5.40
C CYS A 145 11.20 -12.99 4.27
N THR A 146 11.80 -11.81 4.11
CA THR A 146 12.80 -11.53 3.06
C THR A 146 14.06 -12.36 3.27
N TYR A 147 14.57 -12.41 4.49
CA TYR A 147 15.72 -13.22 4.87
C TYR A 147 15.46 -14.72 4.66
N SER A 148 14.28 -15.20 5.05
CA SER A 148 13.91 -16.60 4.86
C SER A 148 13.82 -16.98 3.38
N CYS A 149 13.32 -16.09 2.52
CA CYS A 149 13.35 -16.29 1.06
C CYS A 149 14.79 -16.35 0.53
N TYR A 150 15.66 -15.46 1.02
CA TYR A 150 17.08 -15.44 0.64
C TYR A 150 17.77 -16.75 1.04
N LYS A 151 17.57 -17.20 2.29
CA LYS A 151 18.12 -18.45 2.81
C LYS A 151 17.63 -19.65 1.99
N PHE A 152 16.32 -19.75 1.76
CA PHE A 152 15.72 -20.81 0.96
C PHE A 152 16.32 -20.92 -0.45
N ARG A 153 16.58 -19.77 -1.09
CA ARG A 153 17.26 -19.72 -2.40
C ARG A 153 18.71 -20.23 -2.31
N ASN A 154 19.44 -19.86 -1.27
CA ASN A 154 20.85 -20.19 -1.14
C ASN A 154 21.08 -21.66 -0.75
N THR A 155 20.17 -22.25 0.01
CA THR A 155 20.25 -23.66 0.45
C THR A 155 19.84 -24.65 -0.64
N ASN A 156 18.90 -24.28 -1.52
CA ASN A 156 18.43 -25.16 -2.58
C ASN A 156 19.26 -25.00 -3.86
N THR A 157 20.32 -25.81 -3.96
CA THR A 157 21.21 -25.86 -5.14
C THR A 157 20.58 -26.56 -6.34
N ALA A 158 19.51 -27.34 -6.13
CA ALA A 158 18.82 -28.11 -7.18
C ALA A 158 17.89 -27.27 -8.08
N PHE A 159 17.82 -25.95 -7.92
CA PHE A 159 16.99 -25.11 -8.77
C PHE A 159 17.61 -24.87 -10.16
N SER A 160 16.78 -24.94 -11.20
CA SER A 160 17.16 -24.49 -12.53
C SER A 160 17.53 -23.00 -12.52
N GLU A 161 18.39 -22.56 -13.44
CA GLU A 161 18.83 -21.17 -13.55
C GLU A 161 17.64 -20.20 -13.68
N ARG A 162 16.61 -20.59 -14.45
CA ARG A 162 15.38 -19.82 -14.61
C ARG A 162 14.66 -19.60 -13.28
N THR A 163 14.55 -20.64 -12.46
CA THR A 163 13.92 -20.58 -11.14
C THR A 163 14.75 -19.75 -10.16
N ARG A 164 16.09 -19.90 -10.21
CA ARG A 164 17.02 -19.12 -9.39
C ARG A 164 16.95 -17.63 -9.71
N HIS A 165 16.90 -17.27 -11.00
CA HIS A 165 16.72 -15.89 -11.45
C HIS A 165 15.35 -15.32 -11.03
N PHE A 166 14.28 -16.11 -11.14
CA PHE A 166 12.96 -15.70 -10.66
C PHE A 166 12.97 -15.37 -9.16
N PHE A 167 13.53 -16.24 -8.32
CA PHE A 167 13.66 -15.97 -6.88
C PHE A 167 14.56 -14.77 -6.59
N TYR A 168 15.65 -14.58 -7.33
CA TYR A 168 16.52 -13.42 -7.21
C TYR A 168 15.75 -12.09 -7.41
N VAL A 169 14.95 -12.00 -8.48
CA VAL A 169 14.13 -10.81 -8.76
C VAL A 169 13.09 -10.60 -7.67
N LEU A 170 12.45 -11.68 -7.17
CA LEU A 170 11.46 -11.60 -6.11
C LEU A 170 12.05 -11.08 -4.79
N THR A 171 13.19 -11.63 -4.36
CA THR A 171 13.89 -11.17 -3.15
C THR A 171 14.36 -9.73 -3.29
N LYS A 172 14.91 -9.34 -4.45
CA LYS A 172 15.27 -7.92 -4.69
C LYS A 172 14.07 -6.99 -4.58
N GLY A 173 12.92 -7.38 -5.12
CA GLY A 173 11.69 -6.61 -5.02
C GLY A 173 11.24 -6.43 -3.56
N LEU A 174 11.31 -7.49 -2.74
CA LEU A 174 11.01 -7.44 -1.32
C LEU A 174 11.95 -6.49 -0.56
N VAL A 175 13.25 -6.55 -0.83
CA VAL A 175 14.25 -5.66 -0.21
C VAL A 175 13.98 -4.20 -0.57
N ILE A 176 13.67 -3.89 -1.83
CA ILE A 176 13.39 -2.51 -2.25
C ILE A 176 12.10 -2.00 -1.62
N GLU A 177 11.04 -2.81 -1.56
CA GLU A 177 9.80 -2.41 -0.89
C GLU A 177 10.03 -2.16 0.61
N GLN A 178 10.81 -3.01 1.27
CA GLN A 178 11.14 -2.83 2.68
C GLN A 178 11.99 -1.57 2.91
N LEU A 179 13.02 -1.36 2.08
CA LEU A 179 13.84 -0.14 2.12
C LEU A 179 12.99 1.11 1.89
N SER A 180 11.99 1.04 1.00
CA SER A 180 11.10 2.16 0.75
C SER A 180 10.26 2.52 1.99
N LEU A 181 9.74 1.54 2.73
CA LEU A 181 9.02 1.81 3.98
C LEU A 181 9.93 2.45 5.03
N VAL A 182 11.19 1.99 5.11
CA VAL A 182 12.16 2.59 6.02
C VAL A 182 12.45 4.03 5.64
N LEU A 183 12.76 4.31 4.36
CA LEU A 183 13.15 5.64 3.90
C LEU A 183 11.98 6.63 3.88
N TRP A 184 10.78 6.20 3.49
CA TRP A 184 9.62 7.08 3.34
C TRP A 184 8.82 7.25 4.63
N VAL A 185 8.90 6.32 5.57
CA VAL A 185 8.06 6.34 6.79
C VAL A 185 8.91 6.34 8.05
N LEU A 186 9.71 5.29 8.29
CA LEU A 186 10.41 5.14 9.57
C LEU A 186 11.46 6.24 9.80
N LEU A 187 12.31 6.51 8.80
CA LEU A 187 13.42 7.44 8.91
C LEU A 187 12.93 8.88 9.17
N PRO A 188 11.95 9.42 8.42
CA PRO A 188 11.37 10.72 8.76
C PRO A 188 10.72 10.77 10.15
N LEU A 189 10.00 9.72 10.56
CA LEU A 189 9.40 9.66 11.90
C LEU A 189 10.46 9.74 13.01
N VAL A 190 11.52 8.93 12.90
CA VAL A 190 12.62 8.93 13.87
C VAL A 190 13.36 10.26 13.88
N LEU A 191 13.58 10.87 12.71
CA LEU A 191 14.20 12.19 12.60
C LEU A 191 13.36 13.28 13.26
N ILE A 192 12.04 13.26 13.08
CA ILE A 192 11.13 14.21 13.74
C ILE A 192 11.19 14.04 15.26
N GLU A 193 11.22 12.79 15.74
CA GLU A 193 11.19 12.55 17.19
C GLU A 193 12.49 12.93 17.90
N ILE A 194 13.64 12.63 17.29
CA ILE A 194 14.96 12.77 17.92
C ILE A 194 15.63 14.10 17.59
N ALA A 195 15.54 14.56 16.33
CA ALA A 195 16.34 15.69 15.86
C ALA A 195 15.61 17.04 15.88
N ILE A 196 14.28 17.05 15.91
CA ILE A 196 13.48 18.29 15.83
C ILE A 196 13.04 18.77 17.23
N PRO A 197 13.30 20.04 17.60
CA PRO A 197 12.82 20.61 18.86
C PRO A 197 11.29 20.55 18.97
N LEU A 198 10.77 20.32 20.18
CA LEU A 198 9.33 20.21 20.47
C LEU A 198 8.46 21.29 19.80
N ARG A 199 8.91 22.55 19.79
CA ARG A 199 8.18 23.68 19.19
C ARG A 199 8.02 23.57 17.67
N GLN A 200 8.92 22.86 16.99
CA GLN A 200 8.93 22.70 15.53
C GLN A 200 8.39 21.34 15.06
N LYS A 201 8.12 20.40 15.99
CA LYS A 201 7.61 19.07 15.65
C LYS A 201 6.31 19.11 14.86
N VAL A 202 5.40 20.04 15.17
CA VAL A 202 4.13 20.20 14.44
C VAL A 202 4.38 20.51 12.95
N ILE A 203 5.29 21.45 12.65
CA ILE A 203 5.64 21.83 11.28
C ILE A 203 6.35 20.68 10.57
N ALA A 204 7.27 20.01 11.26
CA ALA A 204 8.00 18.88 10.70
C ALA A 204 7.07 17.69 10.37
N SER A 205 6.14 17.35 11.27
CA SER A 205 5.09 16.36 11.04
C SER A 205 4.19 16.72 9.86
N TYR A 206 3.84 18.00 9.71
CA TYR A 206 3.08 18.48 8.56
C TYR A 206 3.84 18.29 7.23
N VAL A 207 5.14 18.63 7.19
CA VAL A 207 5.99 18.42 6.01
C VAL A 207 6.11 16.93 5.70
N PHE A 208 6.27 16.09 6.72
CA PHE A 208 6.34 14.64 6.56
C PHE A 208 5.07 14.05 5.94
N ILE A 209 3.88 14.42 6.45
CA ILE A 209 2.60 13.96 5.88
C ILE A 209 2.50 14.33 4.39
N ARG A 210 2.99 15.52 4.00
CA ARG A 210 3.01 15.93 2.58
C ARG A 210 3.92 15.07 1.72
N ILE A 211 5.11 14.75 2.22
CA ILE A 211 6.03 13.84 1.53
C ILE A 211 5.39 12.45 1.40
N LEU A 212 4.69 12.00 2.44
CA LEU A 212 4.03 10.71 2.46
C LEU A 212 2.93 10.58 1.38
N TYR A 213 2.32 11.67 0.92
CA TYR A 213 1.39 11.63 -0.23
C TYR A 213 2.03 11.19 -1.55
N LEU A 214 3.36 11.30 -1.70
CA LEU A 214 4.08 10.80 -2.87
C LEU A 214 4.34 9.29 -2.78
N TYR A 215 4.24 8.70 -1.59
CA TYR A 215 4.55 7.28 -1.37
C TYR A 215 3.66 6.32 -2.20
N PRO A 216 2.32 6.49 -2.27
CA PRO A 216 1.49 5.67 -3.15
C PRO A 216 1.88 5.73 -4.63
N ALA A 217 2.27 6.92 -5.12
CA ALA A 217 2.74 7.10 -6.49
C ALA A 217 4.07 6.35 -6.73
N PHE A 218 5.00 6.43 -5.78
CA PHE A 218 6.22 5.62 -5.79
C PHE A 218 5.92 4.13 -5.83
N VAL A 219 5.03 3.62 -4.95
CA VAL A 219 4.65 2.21 -4.90
C VAL A 219 4.03 1.77 -6.23
N MET A 220 3.18 2.58 -6.83
CA MET A 220 2.57 2.30 -8.14
C MET A 220 3.63 2.21 -9.23
N ALA A 221 4.51 3.22 -9.34
CA ALA A 221 5.58 3.24 -10.33
C ALA A 221 6.55 2.05 -10.17
N PHE A 222 6.93 1.76 -8.92
CA PHE A 222 7.74 0.59 -8.59
C PHE A 222 7.05 -0.71 -9.02
N THR A 223 5.76 -0.87 -8.68
CA THR A 223 4.99 -2.08 -9.00
C THR A 223 4.88 -2.29 -10.50
N LEU A 224 4.61 -1.24 -11.27
CA LEU A 224 4.53 -1.28 -12.73
C LEU A 224 5.89 -1.57 -13.39
N THR A 225 6.99 -1.11 -12.79
CA THR A 225 8.36 -1.29 -13.32
C THR A 225 8.86 -2.71 -13.08
N TYR A 226 8.71 -3.23 -11.85
CA TYR A 226 9.27 -4.53 -11.45
C TYR A 226 8.36 -5.71 -11.81
N TYR A 227 7.03 -5.55 -11.73
CA TYR A 227 6.11 -6.66 -11.97
C TYR A 227 5.50 -6.61 -13.38
N LYS A 228 6.17 -7.30 -14.31
CA LYS A 228 5.71 -7.43 -15.71
C LYS A 228 4.24 -7.88 -15.85
N ARG A 229 3.74 -8.71 -14.93
CA ARG A 229 2.32 -9.16 -14.93
C ARG A 229 1.35 -8.02 -14.66
N TYR A 230 1.63 -7.19 -13.66
CA TYR A 230 0.82 -6.00 -13.37
C TYR A 230 0.88 -5.01 -14.52
N ARG A 231 2.07 -4.75 -15.07
CA ARG A 231 2.23 -3.90 -16.26
C ARG A 231 1.38 -4.39 -17.44
N ARG A 232 1.39 -5.70 -17.72
CA ARG A 232 0.55 -6.31 -18.79
C ARG A 232 -0.94 -6.18 -18.49
N ALA A 233 -1.37 -6.40 -17.26
CA ALA A 233 -2.78 -6.25 -16.87
C ALA A 233 -3.26 -4.81 -17.04
N VAL A 234 -2.44 -3.83 -16.63
CA VAL A 234 -2.75 -2.41 -16.79
C VAL A 234 -2.78 -2.02 -18.27
N LEU A 235 -1.78 -2.41 -19.07
CA LEU A 235 -1.79 -2.20 -20.53
C LEU A 235 -3.01 -2.87 -21.20
N TYR A 236 -3.42 -4.04 -20.73
CA TYR A 236 -4.62 -4.71 -21.23
C TYR A 236 -5.87 -3.89 -20.92
N LEU A 237 -6.03 -3.38 -19.69
CA LEU A 237 -7.17 -2.52 -19.34
C LEU A 237 -7.20 -1.24 -20.18
N PHE A 238 -6.08 -0.56 -20.35
CA PHE A 238 -6.00 0.65 -21.17
C PHE A 238 -6.25 0.37 -22.66
N ASN A 239 -5.66 -0.68 -23.22
CA ASN A 239 -5.88 -1.06 -24.62
C ASN A 239 -7.31 -1.59 -24.85
N HIS A 240 -7.92 -2.24 -23.86
CA HIS A 240 -9.30 -2.72 -23.94
C HIS A 240 -10.32 -1.58 -23.82
N SER A 241 -10.07 -0.60 -22.94
CA SER A 241 -10.84 0.65 -22.89
C SER A 241 -10.70 1.46 -24.17
N ASN A 242 -9.50 1.57 -24.73
CA ASN A 242 -9.31 2.23 -26.02
C ASN A 242 -10.01 1.49 -27.16
N LYS A 243 -9.97 0.15 -27.17
CA LYS A 243 -10.72 -0.62 -28.17
C LYS A 243 -12.22 -0.43 -28.05
N LYS A 244 -12.79 -0.44 -26.83
CA LYS A 244 -14.22 -0.17 -26.62
C LYS A 244 -14.62 1.24 -27.08
N ASN A 245 -13.79 2.24 -26.80
CA ASN A 245 -14.03 3.62 -27.24
C ASN A 245 -13.88 3.79 -28.77
N VAL A 246 -12.99 3.04 -29.40
CA VAL A 246 -12.85 3.03 -30.87
C VAL A 246 -14.04 2.29 -31.51
N THR A 247 -14.53 1.19 -30.94
CA THR A 247 -15.69 0.46 -31.48
C THR A 247 -16.99 1.26 -31.33
N THR A 248 -17.15 2.07 -30.27
CA THR A 248 -18.31 2.97 -30.12
C THR A 248 -18.25 4.20 -31.02
N LEU A 249 -17.07 4.79 -31.25
CA LEU A 249 -16.93 5.84 -32.26
C LEU A 249 -17.11 5.31 -33.69
N SER A 250 -16.60 4.11 -34.00
CA SER A 250 -16.79 3.50 -35.31
C SER A 250 -18.21 2.96 -35.52
N SER A 251 -18.93 2.54 -34.47
CA SER A 251 -20.34 2.10 -34.64
C SER A 251 -21.31 3.28 -34.83
N VAL A 252 -20.97 4.47 -34.34
CA VAL A 252 -21.71 5.70 -34.67
C VAL A 252 -21.34 6.18 -36.09
N ALA A 253 -20.10 5.98 -36.53
CA ALA A 253 -19.63 6.34 -37.88
C ALA A 253 -19.86 5.26 -38.96
N SER A 254 -20.30 4.06 -38.60
CA SER A 254 -20.46 2.94 -39.54
C SER A 254 -21.79 2.20 -39.30
N SER A 255 -22.88 2.96 -39.35
CA SER A 255 -24.22 2.43 -39.59
C SER A 255 -24.38 1.99 -41.06
N SER A 256 -23.50 1.12 -41.53
CA SER A 256 -23.68 0.37 -42.77
C SER A 256 -22.72 -0.82 -42.81
N LEU A 257 -23.30 -2.01 -42.89
CA LEU A 257 -22.71 -3.28 -43.36
C LEU A 257 -21.85 -4.12 -42.38
N VAL A 258 -22.54 -5.08 -41.73
CA VAL A 258 -22.41 -6.55 -41.95
C VAL A 258 -21.00 -7.19 -41.76
N VAL A 259 -20.85 -8.05 -40.74
CA VAL A 259 -20.71 -9.53 -40.79
C VAL A 259 -20.25 -10.01 -39.40
N LYS A 260 -21.03 -10.93 -38.82
CA LYS A 260 -20.81 -11.56 -37.52
C LYS A 260 -19.91 -12.79 -37.67
N ASN A 261 -18.61 -12.66 -37.39
CA ASN A 261 -17.72 -13.82 -37.21
C ASN A 261 -17.27 -13.90 -35.76
N ARG A 262 -17.71 -14.97 -35.07
CA ARG A 262 -17.43 -15.26 -33.66
C ARG A 262 -16.30 -16.29 -33.60
N PRO A 263 -15.08 -15.96 -33.12
CA PRO A 263 -14.10 -16.99 -32.85
C PRO A 263 -14.42 -17.67 -31.52
N THR A 264 -14.60 -18.99 -31.56
CA THR A 264 -14.64 -19.89 -30.43
C THR A 264 -13.26 -19.96 -29.77
N PHE A 265 -13.18 -19.58 -28.49
CA PHE A 265 -11.94 -19.74 -27.71
C PHE A 265 -11.84 -21.17 -27.18
N SER A 266 -10.82 -21.89 -27.66
CA SER A 266 -10.32 -23.14 -27.10
C SER A 266 -9.86 -22.95 -25.65
N LYS A 267 -10.37 -23.80 -24.75
CA LYS A 267 -9.91 -23.90 -23.36
C LYS A 267 -8.54 -24.58 -23.33
N ASN A 268 -7.46 -23.80 -23.45
CA ASN A 268 -6.15 -24.29 -23.06
C ASN A 268 -6.03 -24.23 -21.53
N SER A 269 -6.46 -25.32 -20.87
CA SER A 269 -6.03 -25.70 -19.53
C SER A 269 -4.55 -26.04 -19.57
N LEU A 270 -3.69 -25.12 -19.11
CA LEU A 270 -2.30 -25.46 -18.79
C LEU A 270 -2.26 -26.07 -17.40
N SER A 271 -2.49 -27.39 -17.35
CA SER A 271 -2.00 -28.26 -16.28
C SER A 271 -0.50 -28.05 -16.16
N ALA A 272 -0.06 -27.50 -15.02
CA ALA A 272 1.33 -27.56 -14.65
C ALA A 272 1.65 -29.04 -14.36
N THR A 273 2.34 -29.69 -15.29
CA THR A 273 2.89 -31.03 -15.08
C THR A 273 3.91 -30.95 -13.96
N LEU A 274 3.50 -31.34 -12.76
CA LEU A 274 4.39 -31.67 -11.64
C LEU A 274 5.27 -32.85 -12.06
N PRO A 275 6.59 -32.85 -11.79
CA PRO A 275 7.36 -34.08 -11.88
C PRO A 275 6.81 -35.09 -10.87
N SER A 276 6.43 -36.27 -11.37
CA SER A 276 5.89 -37.35 -10.56
C SER A 276 6.94 -37.85 -9.57
N ARG A 277 6.51 -38.10 -8.34
CA ARG A 277 7.34 -38.58 -7.23
C ARG A 277 7.38 -40.12 -7.20
N ASN A 278 7.49 -40.78 -8.35
CA ASN A 278 7.60 -42.24 -8.45
C ASN A 278 8.58 -42.62 -9.57
N ALA A 279 9.87 -42.62 -9.25
CA ALA A 279 10.90 -43.29 -10.06
C ALA A 279 12.10 -43.68 -9.18
N VAL A 280 11.84 -44.31 -8.03
CA VAL A 280 12.84 -45.17 -7.37
C VAL A 280 12.09 -46.33 -6.72
N SER A 281 11.80 -47.36 -7.51
CA SER A 281 11.76 -48.74 -6.98
C SER A 281 12.27 -49.72 -8.02
N ALA A 282 13.31 -50.45 -7.61
CA ALA A 282 13.61 -51.84 -7.92
C ALA A 282 13.74 -52.30 -9.39
N GLN A 283 14.99 -52.36 -9.85
CA GLN A 283 15.55 -53.45 -10.68
C GLN A 283 17.07 -53.38 -10.44
N GLY A 284 17.83 -54.37 -9.99
CA GLY A 284 17.64 -55.80 -9.80
C GLY A 284 19.03 -56.44 -9.97
N ARG A 285 19.58 -57.00 -8.88
CA ARG A 285 20.65 -58.03 -8.76
C ARG A 285 21.35 -58.52 -10.05
N ARG A 286 22.69 -58.56 -10.03
CA ARG A 286 23.59 -59.70 -10.37
C ARG A 286 25.03 -59.33 -9.95
N VAL A 287 25.64 -60.04 -9.00
CA VAL A 287 26.54 -61.22 -9.20
C VAL A 287 27.76 -60.85 -10.05
N LEU A 288 28.81 -60.36 -9.40
CA LEU A 288 30.11 -61.01 -9.16
C LEU A 288 30.92 -60.14 -8.19
#